data_AF-A0A8T2ZY64-F1
#
_entry.id   AF-A0A8T2ZY64-F1
#
_cell.length_a   1.000
_cell.length_b   1.000
_cell.length_c   1.000
_cell.angle_alpha   90.00
_cell.angle_beta   90.00
_cell.angle_gamma   90.00
#
_symmetry.space_group_name_H-M   'P 1'
#
loop_
_entity.id
_entity.type
_entity.pdbx_description
1 polymer ?
#
loop_
_entity_poly.entity_id
_entity_poly.type
_entity_poly.pdbx_seq_one_letter_code
_entity_poly.pdbx_strand_id
1 'polypeptide(L)'
;ESQLSRTSRKMSSKQGHTELEATQRKSLRIKVTRRGIRRTSCTIRGITSTMVEIREGQKRIKEGQNEVRKKFKEIRKESKKLKDETDLISKQSAANQLRLDLMFQIVKARADNDSAKDAHLTQTLRELMAKGECEHI
;
A
#
# COMPACT_ATOMS: atom_id res chain seq x y z
N GLU A 1 -34.20 -44.67 79.33
CA GLU A 1 -33.60 -43.68 78.40
C GLU A 1 -34.56 -42.52 78.18
N SER A 2 -34.15 -41.29 78.53
CA SER A 2 -34.99 -40.09 78.45
C SER A 2 -35.16 -39.58 77.02
N GLN A 3 -36.37 -39.14 76.65
CA GLN A 3 -36.67 -38.55 75.33
C GLN A 3 -35.77 -37.35 75.00
N LEU A 4 -35.27 -36.64 76.02
CA LEU A 4 -34.35 -35.50 75.88
C LEU A 4 -32.98 -35.91 75.29
N SER A 5 -32.50 -37.13 75.56
CA SER A 5 -31.23 -37.63 74.99
C SER A 5 -31.36 -37.92 73.49
N ARG A 6 -32.54 -38.38 73.06
CA ARG A 6 -32.84 -38.69 71.66
C ARG A 6 -33.04 -37.43 70.82
N THR A 7 -33.65 -36.38 71.38
CA THR A 7 -33.83 -35.09 70.69
C THR A 7 -32.50 -34.34 70.55
N SER A 8 -31.66 -34.30 71.59
CA SER A 8 -30.32 -33.67 71.51
C SER A 8 -29.41 -34.35 70.48
N ARG A 9 -29.41 -35.69 70.39
CA ARG A 9 -28.65 -36.41 69.35
C ARG A 9 -29.15 -36.10 67.93
N LYS A 10 -30.47 -35.95 67.76
CA LYS A 10 -31.11 -35.65 66.46
C LYS A 10 -30.91 -34.19 66.02
N MET A 11 -30.77 -33.26 66.96
CA MET A 11 -30.44 -31.86 66.69
C MET A 11 -28.96 -31.69 66.33
N SER A 12 -28.06 -32.37 67.04
CA SER A 12 -26.62 -32.38 66.74
C SER A 12 -26.29 -33.00 65.38
N SER A 13 -26.95 -34.10 65.00
CA SER A 13 -26.78 -34.71 63.68
C SER A 13 -27.32 -33.85 62.54
N LYS A 14 -28.43 -33.12 62.77
CA LYS A 14 -28.97 -32.14 61.81
C LYS A 14 -28.03 -30.96 61.61
N GLN A 15 -27.47 -30.42 62.70
CA GLN A 15 -26.50 -29.31 62.65
C GLN A 15 -25.22 -29.69 61.89
N GLY A 16 -24.67 -30.88 62.14
CA GLY A 16 -23.50 -31.38 61.39
C GLY A 16 -23.77 -31.58 59.90
N HIS A 17 -24.95 -32.07 59.51
CA HIS A 17 -25.35 -32.17 58.11
C HIS A 17 -25.48 -30.80 57.43
N THR A 18 -26.06 -29.80 58.10
CA THR A 18 -26.18 -28.43 57.55
C THR A 18 -24.85 -27.70 57.42
N GLU A 19 -23.90 -27.90 58.33
CA GLU A 19 -22.54 -27.32 58.24
C GLU A 19 -21.70 -27.98 57.14
N LEU A 20 -21.81 -29.31 56.99
CA LEU A 20 -21.19 -30.05 55.89
C LEU A 20 -21.75 -29.61 54.53
N GLU A 21 -23.06 -29.42 54.39
CA GLU A 21 -23.65 -28.85 53.17
C GLU A 21 -23.18 -27.41 52.89
N ALA A 22 -23.10 -26.55 53.93
CA ALA A 22 -22.68 -25.16 53.76
C ALA A 22 -21.21 -25.04 53.33
N THR A 23 -20.32 -25.86 53.89
CA THR A 23 -18.91 -25.94 53.50
C THR A 23 -18.76 -26.53 52.08
N GLN A 24 -19.56 -27.54 51.73
CA GLN A 24 -19.59 -28.10 50.38
C GLN A 24 -20.06 -27.06 49.34
N ARG A 25 -21.13 -26.29 49.61
CA ARG A 25 -21.62 -25.21 48.76
C ARG A 25 -20.59 -24.08 48.58
N LYS A 26 -19.88 -23.69 49.65
CA LYS A 26 -18.77 -22.71 49.56
C LYS A 26 -17.63 -23.23 48.67
N SER A 27 -17.25 -24.51 48.81
CA SER A 27 -16.19 -25.13 47.99
C SER A 27 -16.57 -25.20 46.50
N LEU A 28 -17.84 -25.48 46.18
CA LEU A 28 -18.37 -25.50 44.83
C LEU A 28 -18.35 -24.09 44.22
N ARG A 29 -18.73 -23.07 44.99
CA ARG A 29 -18.70 -21.66 44.56
C ARG A 29 -17.28 -21.21 44.20
N ILE A 30 -16.28 -21.56 45.02
CA ILE A 30 -14.85 -21.28 44.76
C ILE A 30 -14.34 -22.01 43.50
N LYS A 31 -14.77 -23.27 43.29
CA LYS A 31 -14.42 -24.03 42.07
C LYS A 31 -15.00 -23.38 40.82
N VAL A 32 -16.24 -22.89 40.87
CA VAL A 32 -16.90 -22.21 39.75
C VAL A 32 -16.22 -20.87 39.42
N THR A 33 -15.91 -20.04 40.42
CA THR A 33 -15.21 -18.76 40.19
C THR A 33 -13.80 -18.97 39.62
N ARG A 34 -13.04 -19.95 40.15
CA ARG A 34 -11.72 -20.32 39.59
C ARG A 34 -11.79 -20.81 38.15
N ARG A 35 -12.83 -21.58 37.79
CA ARG A 35 -13.07 -22.00 36.40
C ARG A 35 -13.38 -20.80 35.50
N GLY A 36 -14.17 -19.85 35.98
CA GLY A 36 -14.44 -18.57 35.28
C GLY A 36 -13.15 -17.80 34.99
N ILE A 37 -12.35 -17.55 36.03
CA ILE A 37 -11.07 -16.82 35.91
C ILE A 37 -10.11 -17.51 34.95
N ARG A 38 -10.01 -18.85 34.98
CA ARG A 38 -9.17 -19.61 34.03
C ARG A 38 -9.62 -19.45 32.58
N ARG A 39 -10.94 -19.44 32.32
CA ARG A 39 -11.47 -19.22 30.96
C ARG A 39 -11.17 -17.81 30.47
N THR A 40 -11.35 -16.81 31.32
CA THR A 40 -11.02 -15.41 31.01
C THR A 40 -9.51 -15.24 30.76
N SER A 41 -8.66 -15.87 31.57
CA SER A 41 -7.21 -15.83 31.37
C SER A 41 -6.79 -16.50 30.06
N CYS A 42 -7.39 -17.64 29.71
CA CYS A 42 -7.13 -18.32 28.45
C CYS A 42 -7.52 -17.47 27.23
N THR A 43 -8.70 -16.84 27.28
CA THR A 43 -9.19 -15.95 26.22
C THR A 43 -8.32 -14.71 26.07
N ILE A 44 -7.92 -14.07 27.19
CA ILE A 44 -6.98 -12.94 27.17
C ILE A 44 -5.66 -13.35 26.50
N ARG A 45 -5.10 -14.52 26.86
CA ARG A 45 -3.86 -15.00 26.24
C ARG A 45 -4.00 -15.21 24.74
N GLY A 46 -5.13 -15.77 24.28
CA GLY A 46 -5.44 -15.91 22.86
C GLY A 46 -5.51 -14.56 22.15
N ILE A 47 -6.23 -13.59 22.74
CA ILE A 47 -6.32 -12.23 22.21
C ILE A 47 -4.93 -11.59 22.11
N THR A 48 -4.12 -11.68 23.16
CA THR A 48 -2.75 -11.13 23.16
C THR A 48 -1.90 -11.74 22.05
N SER A 49 -1.98 -13.07 21.83
CA SER A 49 -1.27 -13.75 20.75
C SER A 49 -1.68 -13.19 19.38
N THR A 50 -2.99 -13.12 19.12
CA THR A 50 -3.51 -12.59 17.85
C THR A 50 -3.11 -11.13 17.63
N MET A 51 -3.05 -10.32 18.69
CA MET A 51 -2.59 -8.94 18.61
C MET A 51 -1.12 -8.83 18.19
N VAL A 52 -0.25 -9.73 18.67
CA VAL A 52 1.16 -9.77 18.25
C VAL A 52 1.25 -10.08 16.76
N GLU A 53 0.55 -11.12 16.30
CA GLU A 53 0.52 -11.51 14.88
C GLU A 53 0.00 -10.39 13.97
N ILE A 54 -1.08 -9.70 14.39
CA ILE A 54 -1.62 -8.55 13.66
C ILE A 54 -0.60 -7.42 13.58
N ARG A 55 0.10 -7.10 14.69
CA ARG A 55 1.12 -6.04 14.71
C ARG A 55 2.27 -6.36 13.75
N GLU A 56 2.72 -7.61 13.71
CA GLU A 56 3.74 -8.03 12.77
C GLU A 56 3.26 -7.97 11.32
N GLY A 57 2.02 -8.39 11.06
CA GLY A 57 1.38 -8.26 9.75
C GLY A 57 1.31 -6.80 9.28
N GLN A 58 0.89 -5.89 10.16
CA GLN A 58 0.85 -4.45 9.88
C GLN A 58 2.24 -3.87 9.59
N LYS A 59 3.27 -4.33 10.31
CA LYS A 59 4.67 -3.92 10.04
C LYS A 59 5.10 -4.32 8.64
N ARG A 60 4.87 -5.59 8.25
CA ARG A 60 5.18 -6.08 6.90
C ARG A 60 4.43 -5.31 5.81
N ILE A 61 3.15 -5.01 6.03
CA ILE A 61 2.34 -4.20 5.10
C ILE A 61 2.95 -2.81 4.93
N LYS A 62 3.33 -2.16 6.03
CA LYS A 62 3.92 -0.81 6.01
C LYS A 62 5.25 -0.80 5.25
N GLU A 63 6.08 -1.81 5.45
CA GLU A 63 7.35 -1.98 4.75
C GLU A 63 7.11 -2.17 3.24
N GLY A 64 6.19 -3.07 2.86
CA GLY A 64 5.81 -3.29 1.46
C GLY A 64 5.26 -2.03 0.79
N GLN A 65 4.38 -1.28 1.47
CA GLN A 65 3.86 0.00 0.96
C GLN A 65 4.97 1.02 0.73
N ASN A 66 5.95 1.09 1.64
CA ASN A 66 7.10 1.99 1.48
C ASN A 66 7.97 1.60 0.28
N GLU A 67 8.22 0.31 0.07
CA GLU A 67 8.97 -0.17 -1.09
C GLU A 67 8.26 0.16 -2.40
N VAL A 68 6.96 -0.16 -2.49
CA VAL A 68 6.12 0.16 -3.65
C VAL A 68 6.15 1.67 -3.92
N ARG A 69 6.02 2.50 -2.88
CA ARG A 69 6.09 3.97 -3.03
C ARG A 69 7.45 4.45 -3.56
N LYS A 70 8.57 3.81 -3.17
CA LYS A 70 9.90 4.14 -3.72
C LYS A 70 9.97 3.80 -5.21
N LYS A 71 9.56 2.59 -5.59
CA LYS A 71 9.51 2.15 -7.00
C LYS A 71 8.66 3.08 -7.86
N PHE A 72 7.47 3.45 -7.39
CA PHE A 72 6.60 4.40 -8.10
C PHE A 72 7.24 5.79 -8.27
N LYS A 73 8.03 6.26 -7.31
CA LYS A 73 8.76 7.54 -7.46
C LYS A 73 9.84 7.46 -8.54
N GLU A 74 10.54 6.33 -8.64
CA GLU A 74 11.55 6.10 -9.68
C GLU A 74 10.91 6.03 -11.07
N ILE A 75 9.85 5.21 -11.21
CA ILE A 75 9.06 5.11 -12.44
C ILE A 75 8.56 6.50 -12.88
N ARG A 76 8.06 7.31 -11.94
CA ARG A 76 7.58 8.66 -12.27
C ARG A 76 8.69 9.59 -12.76
N LYS A 77 9.89 9.49 -12.20
CA LYS A 77 11.05 10.27 -12.65
C LYS A 77 11.46 9.85 -14.05
N GLU A 78 11.55 8.55 -14.31
CA GLU A 78 11.92 8.01 -15.61
C GLU A 78 10.87 8.34 -16.68
N SER A 79 9.59 8.17 -16.37
CA SER A 79 8.49 8.54 -17.25
C SER A 79 8.52 10.02 -17.63
N LYS A 80 8.89 10.91 -16.69
CA LYS A 80 9.07 12.32 -17.01
C LYS A 80 10.22 12.54 -18.00
N LYS A 81 11.39 11.93 -17.76
CA LYS A 81 12.53 12.02 -18.68
C LYS A 81 12.18 11.54 -20.09
N LEU A 82 11.54 10.36 -20.18
CA LEU A 82 11.11 9.79 -21.45
C LEU A 82 10.14 10.71 -22.19
N LYS A 83 9.23 11.38 -21.47
CA LYS A 83 8.34 12.38 -22.05
C LYS A 83 9.12 13.58 -22.59
N ASP A 84 10.02 14.15 -21.79
CA ASP A 84 10.82 15.30 -22.17
C ASP A 84 11.70 14.99 -23.41
N GLU A 85 12.31 13.79 -23.46
CA GLU A 85 13.07 13.30 -24.62
C GLU A 85 12.18 13.07 -25.85
N THR A 86 11.00 12.49 -25.68
CA THR A 86 10.04 12.27 -26.78
C THR A 86 9.55 13.59 -27.36
N ASP A 87 9.27 14.58 -26.51
CA ASP A 87 8.84 15.92 -26.94
C ASP A 87 9.96 16.61 -27.75
N LEU A 88 11.22 16.44 -27.34
CA LEU A 88 12.39 16.93 -28.09
C LEU A 88 12.52 16.25 -29.46
N ILE A 89 12.45 14.91 -29.49
CA ILE A 89 12.51 14.14 -30.74
C ILE A 89 11.37 14.55 -31.67
N SER A 90 10.16 14.69 -31.16
CA SER A 90 8.98 15.09 -31.93
C SER A 90 9.16 16.46 -32.59
N LYS A 91 9.66 17.45 -31.84
CA LYS A 91 10.00 18.78 -32.39
C LYS A 91 11.05 18.69 -33.48
N GLN A 92 12.11 17.92 -33.25
CA GLN A 92 13.18 17.72 -34.24
C GLN A 92 12.68 16.99 -35.48
N SER A 93 11.81 15.99 -35.32
CA SER A 93 11.17 15.29 -36.44
C SER A 93 10.30 16.23 -37.27
N ALA A 94 9.49 17.09 -36.65
CA ALA A 94 8.69 18.07 -37.36
C ALA A 94 9.56 19.09 -38.13
N ALA A 95 10.63 19.58 -37.50
CA ALA A 95 11.59 20.46 -38.16
C ALA A 95 12.27 19.77 -39.36
N ASN A 96 12.63 18.50 -39.22
CA ASN A 96 13.20 17.71 -40.31
C ASN A 96 12.21 17.44 -41.44
N GLN A 97 10.93 17.20 -41.15
CA GLN A 97 9.89 17.08 -42.18
C GLN A 97 9.79 18.36 -43.01
N LEU A 98 9.76 19.53 -42.36
CA LEU A 98 9.72 20.82 -43.05
C LEU A 98 10.96 21.04 -43.93
N ARG A 99 12.16 20.64 -43.45
CA ARG A 99 13.39 20.69 -44.25
C ARG A 99 13.30 19.79 -45.48
N LEU A 100 12.83 18.56 -45.33
CA LEU A 100 12.67 17.62 -46.44
C LEU A 100 11.66 18.15 -47.47
N ASP A 101 10.53 18.70 -47.03
CA ASP A 101 9.52 19.27 -47.92
C ASP A 101 10.10 20.43 -48.75
N LEU A 102 10.88 21.32 -48.13
CA LEU A 102 11.59 22.39 -48.84
C LEU A 102 12.59 21.82 -49.85
N MET A 103 13.36 20.80 -49.46
CA MET A 103 14.31 20.13 -50.38
C MET A 103 13.59 19.51 -51.57
N PHE A 104 12.44 18.87 -51.39
CA PHE A 104 11.64 18.35 -52.49
C PHE A 104 11.12 19.46 -53.41
N GLN A 105 10.63 20.57 -52.85
CA GLN A 105 10.17 21.71 -53.64
C GLN A 105 11.30 22.37 -54.45
N ILE A 106 12.51 22.42 -53.89
CA ILE A 106 13.73 22.88 -54.59
C ILE A 106 14.02 21.99 -55.80
N VAL A 107 14.06 20.67 -55.60
CA VAL A 107 14.31 19.70 -56.69
C VAL A 107 13.26 19.87 -57.78
N LYS A 108 11.99 20.08 -57.41
CA LYS A 108 10.91 20.35 -58.37
C LYS A 108 11.11 21.67 -59.13
N ALA A 109 11.40 22.77 -58.44
CA ALA A 109 11.62 24.08 -59.08
C ALA A 109 12.79 24.02 -60.08
N ARG A 110 13.85 23.28 -59.75
CA ARG A 110 14.97 23.02 -60.66
C ARG A 110 14.56 22.21 -61.88
N ALA A 111 13.74 21.16 -61.70
CA ALA A 111 13.21 20.38 -62.81
C ALA A 111 12.31 21.21 -63.74
N ASP A 112 11.57 22.16 -63.16
CA ASP A 112 10.68 23.09 -63.88
C ASP A 112 11.45 24.31 -64.46
N ASN A 113 12.78 24.39 -64.30
CA ASN A 113 13.63 25.54 -64.66
C ASN A 113 13.19 26.90 -64.04
N ASP A 114 12.49 26.88 -62.91
CA ASP A 114 12.06 28.07 -62.17
C ASP A 114 13.17 28.55 -61.23
N SER A 115 14.09 29.34 -61.77
CA SER A 115 15.28 29.84 -61.05
C SER A 115 14.94 30.81 -59.92
N ALA A 116 13.86 31.59 -60.05
CA ALA A 116 13.43 32.52 -59.01
C ALA A 116 12.92 31.76 -57.78
N LYS A 117 12.12 30.72 -58.00
CA LYS A 117 11.59 29.87 -56.93
C LYS A 117 12.67 29.00 -56.29
N ASP A 118 13.59 28.44 -57.07
CA ASP A 118 14.75 27.70 -56.54
C ASP A 118 15.60 28.58 -55.61
N ALA A 119 15.94 29.79 -56.04
CA ALA A 119 16.72 30.73 -55.24
C ALA A 119 16.01 31.09 -53.92
N HIS A 120 14.71 31.39 -53.99
CA HIS A 120 13.91 31.71 -52.80
C HIS A 120 13.82 30.54 -51.80
N LEU A 121 13.51 29.34 -52.28
CA LEU A 121 13.40 28.16 -51.42
C LEU A 121 14.75 27.76 -50.82
N THR A 122 15.83 27.87 -51.59
CA THR A 122 17.20 27.61 -51.11
C THR A 122 17.60 28.59 -50.00
N GLN A 123 17.29 29.88 -50.16
CA GLN A 123 17.52 30.87 -49.13
C GLN A 123 16.69 30.59 -47.86
N THR A 124 15.41 30.24 -48.04
CA THR A 124 14.51 29.89 -46.94
C THR A 124 15.02 28.67 -46.15
N LEU A 125 15.49 27.63 -46.84
CA LEU A 125 16.08 26.45 -46.21
C LEU A 125 17.35 26.82 -45.42
N ARG A 126 18.21 27.68 -45.96
CA ARG A 126 19.43 28.15 -45.29
C ARG A 126 19.10 28.88 -43.99
N GLU A 127 18.13 29.79 -44.01
CA GLU A 127 17.69 30.52 -42.81
C GLU A 127 17.08 29.59 -41.76
N LEU A 128 16.32 28.59 -42.19
CA LEU A 128 15.71 27.60 -41.31
C LEU A 128 16.78 26.72 -40.63
N MET A 129 17.81 26.28 -41.36
CA MET A 129 18.91 25.53 -40.77
C MET A 129 19.71 26.38 -39.78
N ALA A 130 20.00 27.64 -40.11
CA ALA A 130 20.71 28.57 -39.23
C ALA A 130 19.96 28.82 -37.90
N LYS A 131 18.62 28.86 -37.94
CA LYS A 131 17.79 29.03 -36.74
C LYS A 131 17.71 27.76 -35.88
N GLY A 132 17.64 26.59 -36.51
CA GLY A 132 17.49 25.30 -35.82
C GLY A 132 18.76 24.81 -35.11
N GLU A 133 19.95 25.30 -35.48
CA GLU A 133 21.22 24.92 -34.83
C GLU A 133 21.49 25.72 -33.54
N CYS A 134 20.92 26.92 -33.38
CA CYS A 134 21.11 27.77 -32.21
C CYS A 134 20.25 27.39 -30.98
N GLU A 135 19.20 26.57 -31.12
CA GLU A 135 18.33 26.20 -29.98
C GLU A 135 18.87 25.02 -29.16
N HIS A 136 20.01 24.43 -29.54
CA HIS A 136 20.58 23.22 -28.92
C HIS A 136 22.03 23.40 -28.42
N ILE A 137 22.55 24.64 -28.33
CA ILE A 137 23.84 25.00 -27.71
C ILE A 137 23.59 25.76 -26.40
#